data_AF-A0A949PTT7-F1
#
_entry.id   AF-A0A949PTT7-F1
#
_cell.length_a   1.000
_cell.length_b   1.000
_cell.length_c   1.000
_cell.angle_alpha   90.00
_cell.angle_beta   90.00
_cell.angle_gamma   90.00
#
_symmetry.space_group_name_H-M   'P 1'
#
loop_
_entity.id
_entity.type
_entity.pdbx_description
1 polymer ?
#
loop_
_entity_poly.entity_id
_entity_poly.type
_entity_poly.pdbx_seq_one_letter_code
_entity_poly.pdbx_strand_id
1 'polypeptide(L)'
;MNSTTSTQAAPGADVSSRGHLFQMPLFKPGTRVLQGGREETVSHVVLRRREMMVYLVGQDEPVKPERLYLEPLWFTTERRPQALNWYL
;
A
#
# COMPACT_ATOMS: atom_id res chain seq x y z
N MET A 1 -59.96 1.58 -15.68
CA MET A 1 -58.79 0.69 -15.83
C MET A 1 -57.67 1.34 -15.05
N ASN A 2 -57.24 0.63 -14.02
CA ASN A 2 -56.66 1.16 -12.80
C ASN A 2 -55.17 0.84 -12.84
N SER A 3 -54.29 1.74 -12.37
CA SER A 3 -53.04 1.41 -11.66
C SER A 3 -52.33 2.70 -11.23
N THR A 4 -52.59 3.14 -10.01
CA THR A 4 -51.65 3.95 -9.20
C THR A 4 -50.80 3.02 -8.34
N THR A 5 -49.69 3.59 -7.83
CA THR A 5 -48.78 3.10 -6.77
C THR A 5 -47.70 2.10 -7.16
N SER A 6 -46.43 2.55 -7.17
CA SER A 6 -45.56 2.54 -5.98
C SER A 6 -44.10 2.26 -6.35
N THR A 7 -43.24 3.22 -5.99
CA THR A 7 -41.98 3.00 -5.26
C THR A 7 -41.04 1.88 -5.72
N GLN A 8 -39.95 2.27 -6.39
CA GLN A 8 -38.63 1.91 -5.88
C GLN A 8 -37.59 2.93 -6.32
N ALA A 9 -37.29 3.89 -5.44
CA ALA A 9 -35.98 4.52 -5.46
C ALA A 9 -34.97 3.42 -5.11
N ALA A 10 -34.04 3.14 -6.04
CA ALA A 10 -32.96 2.20 -5.80
C ALA A 10 -32.15 2.65 -4.57
N PRO A 11 -31.90 1.76 -3.60
CA PRO A 11 -31.11 2.09 -2.44
C PRO A 11 -29.63 2.14 -2.83
N GLY A 12 -28.99 3.26 -2.51
CA GLY A 12 -27.54 3.38 -2.52
C GLY A 12 -27.00 3.77 -3.88
N ALA A 13 -26.55 5.02 -3.96
CA ALA A 13 -25.49 5.38 -4.90
C ALA A 13 -24.36 4.35 -4.78
N ASP A 14 -23.96 3.75 -5.91
CA ASP A 14 -22.72 3.00 -6.05
C ASP A 14 -21.53 3.95 -5.80
N VAL A 15 -21.26 4.28 -4.54
CA VAL A 15 -20.09 5.07 -4.13
C VAL A 15 -18.87 4.16 -3.90
N SER A 16 -19.01 2.84 -4.07
CA SER A 16 -18.12 1.87 -3.41
C SER A 16 -17.36 0.93 -4.35
N SER A 17 -17.04 1.34 -5.58
CA SER A 17 -16.08 0.60 -6.42
C SER A 17 -14.86 1.45 -6.79
N ARG A 18 -14.47 2.40 -5.92
CA ARG A 18 -13.09 2.91 -5.95
C ARG A 18 -12.18 1.72 -5.68
N GLY A 19 -11.54 1.24 -6.74
CA GLY A 19 -10.78 -0.02 -6.79
C GLY A 19 -10.12 -0.36 -5.45
N HIS A 20 -10.58 -1.44 -4.84
CA HIS A 20 -10.06 -1.91 -3.56
C HIS A 20 -8.61 -2.36 -3.67
N LEU A 21 -8.13 -2.66 -4.89
CA LEU A 21 -6.78 -3.13 -5.17
C LEU A 21 -5.94 -2.05 -5.85
N PHE A 22 -4.69 -1.92 -5.39
CA PHE A 22 -3.71 -1.00 -5.97
C PHE A 22 -2.31 -1.62 -5.87
N GLN A 23 -1.44 -1.26 -6.82
CA GLN A 23 -0.03 -1.66 -6.78
C GLN A 23 0.81 -0.55 -6.18
N MET A 24 1.69 -0.89 -5.25
CA MET A 24 2.68 0.06 -4.74
C MET A 24 3.96 -0.65 -4.26
N PRO A 25 5.13 0.01 -4.34
CA PRO A 25 6.35 -0.50 -3.72
C PRO A 25 6.22 -0.53 -2.20
N LEU A 26 6.73 -1.59 -1.57
CA LEU A 26 6.78 -1.73 -0.11
C LEU A 26 8.21 -1.77 0.41
N PHE A 27 8.66 -0.64 0.94
CA PHE A 27 9.93 -0.58 1.64
C PHE A 27 9.76 -1.01 3.10
N LYS A 28 10.48 -2.07 3.48
CA LYS A 28 10.58 -2.55 4.86
C LYS A 28 11.98 -3.12 5.10
N PRO A 29 12.45 -3.21 6.36
CA PRO A 29 13.71 -3.87 6.68
C PRO A 29 13.83 -5.25 6.02
N GLY A 30 14.98 -5.53 5.42
CA GLY A 30 15.28 -6.79 4.73
C GLY A 30 14.78 -6.88 3.28
N THR A 31 14.03 -5.91 2.77
CA THR A 31 13.64 -5.89 1.34
C THR A 31 14.87 -5.66 0.45
N ARG A 32 15.01 -6.46 -0.61
CA ARG A 32 16.03 -6.25 -1.67
C ARG A 32 15.52 -5.24 -2.68
N VAL A 33 16.37 -4.29 -3.06
CA VAL A 33 16.06 -3.21 -4.02
C VAL A 33 17.21 -3.05 -4.99
N LEU A 34 16.97 -2.41 -6.13
CA LEU A 34 18.02 -2.02 -7.07
C LEU A 34 18.31 -0.52 -6.98
N GLN A 35 19.58 -0.16 -6.81
CA GLN A 35 20.07 1.21 -6.86
C GLN A 35 21.12 1.31 -7.97
N GLY A 36 20.80 2.02 -9.06
CA GLY A 36 21.74 2.16 -10.19
C GLY A 36 22.21 0.81 -10.79
N GLY A 37 21.35 -0.21 -10.76
CA GLY A 37 21.66 -1.56 -11.26
C GLY A 37 22.37 -2.47 -10.26
N ARG A 38 22.75 -1.96 -9.07
CA ARG A 38 23.29 -2.78 -7.99
C ARG A 38 22.18 -3.21 -7.04
N GLU A 39 22.26 -4.46 -6.59
CA GLU A 39 21.36 -4.97 -5.57
C GLU A 39 21.79 -4.53 -4.18
N GLU A 40 20.84 -3.96 -3.45
CA GLU A 40 21.02 -3.39 -2.12
C GLU A 40 19.92 -3.94 -1.19
N THR A 41 20.15 -3.84 0.12
CA THR A 41 19.18 -4.30 1.13
C THR A 41 18.73 -3.13 2.00
N VAL A 42 17.42 -3.01 2.20
CA VAL A 42 16.85 -2.00 3.09
C VAL A 42 17.18 -2.35 4.55
N SER A 43 17.84 -1.42 5.24
CA SER A 43 18.06 -1.47 6.68
C SER A 43 16.80 -1.02 7.42
N HIS A 44 16.35 0.21 7.16
CA HIS A 44 15.19 0.80 7.80
C HIS A 44 14.62 1.94 6.95
N VAL A 45 13.41 2.37 7.29
CA VAL A 45 12.69 3.43 6.58
C VAL A 45 12.30 4.50 7.61
N VAL A 46 12.54 5.77 7.27
CA VAL A 46 12.18 6.91 8.11
C VAL A 46 11.18 7.78 7.35
N LEU A 47 10.10 8.15 8.03
CA LEU A 47 9.15 9.16 7.57
C LEU A 47 9.35 10.44 8.37
N ARG A 48 9.75 11.53 7.71
CA ARG A 48 9.98 12.83 8.35
C ARG A 48 9.51 13.95 7.44
N ARG A 49 8.75 14.91 7.98
CA ARG A 49 8.28 16.11 7.25
C ARG A 49 7.58 15.79 5.91
N ARG A 50 6.77 14.73 5.88
CA ARG A 50 6.09 14.23 4.67
C ARG A 50 7.03 13.66 3.59
N GLU A 51 8.30 13.45 3.91
CA GLU A 51 9.25 12.74 3.05
C GLU A 51 9.53 11.35 3.62
N MET A 52 9.74 10.39 2.71
CA MET A 52 10.19 9.05 3.03
C MET A 52 11.66 8.91 2.65
N MET A 53 12.46 8.38 3.56
CA MET A 53 13.88 8.15 3.37
C MET A 53 14.18 6.66 3.63
N VAL A 54 14.88 6.03 2.69
CA VAL A 54 15.23 4.60 2.77
C VAL A 54 16.72 4.49 3.07
N TYR A 55 17.05 3.84 4.18
CA TYR A 55 18.42 3.53 4.55
C TYR A 55 18.79 2.15 4.05
N LEU A 56 19.95 2.04 3.41
CA LEU A 56 20.49 0.79 2.90
C LEU A 56 21.55 0.25 3.87
N VAL A 57 21.69 -1.07 3.92
CA VAL A 57 22.69 -1.72 4.78
C VAL A 57 24.10 -1.28 4.36
N GLY A 58 24.86 -0.74 5.32
CA GLY A 58 26.24 -0.30 5.09
C GLY A 58 26.37 1.04 4.35
N GLN A 59 25.28 1.77 4.14
CA GLN A 59 25.31 3.14 3.59
C GLN A 59 24.88 4.15 4.66
N ASP A 60 25.66 5.21 4.84
CA ASP A 60 25.38 6.26 5.83
C ASP A 60 24.31 7.24 5.36
N GLU A 61 24.30 7.55 4.05
CA GLU A 61 23.35 8.48 3.47
C GLU A 61 22.03 7.80 3.10
N PRO A 62 20.88 8.39 3.48
CA PRO A 62 19.59 7.86 3.06
C PRO A 62 19.31 8.13 1.58
N VAL A 63 18.62 7.20 0.95
CA VAL A 63 18.23 7.27 -0.44
C VAL A 63 16.75 7.63 -0.55
N LYS A 64 16.42 8.54 -1.47
CA LYS A 64 15.03 8.82 -1.84
C LYS A 64 14.40 7.61 -2.54
N PRO A 65 13.16 7.22 -2.21
CA PRO A 65 12.55 6.00 -2.73
C PRO A 65 12.41 6.01 -4.26
N GLU A 66 12.28 7.18 -4.88
CA GLU A 66 12.18 7.30 -6.35
C GLU A 66 13.50 6.95 -7.07
N ARG A 67 14.62 6.87 -6.33
CA ARG A 67 15.93 6.43 -6.85
C ARG A 67 16.15 4.93 -6.71
N LEU A 68 15.23 4.22 -6.08
CA LEU A 68 15.29 2.77 -5.88
C LEU A 68 14.25 2.11 -6.77
N TYR A 69 14.66 1.01 -7.41
CA TYR A 69 13.72 0.14 -8.09
C TYR A 69 13.36 -1.04 -7.20
N LEU A 70 12.05 -1.28 -7.07
CA LEU A 70 11.44 -2.38 -6.36
C LEU A 70 10.17 -2.77 -7.10
N GLU A 71 9.94 -4.07 -7.28
CA GLU A 71 8.71 -4.57 -7.90
C GLU A 71 7.49 -4.19 -7.03
N PRO A 72 6.45 -3.55 -7.62
CA PRO A 72 5.25 -3.19 -6.88
C PRO A 72 4.48 -4.42 -6.39
N LEU A 73 4.01 -4.37 -5.15
CA LEU A 73 3.12 -5.40 -4.59
C LEU A 73 1.66 -4.96 -4.68
N TRP A 74 0.75 -5.93 -4.69
CA TRP A 74 -0.68 -5.68 -4.60
C TRP A 74 -1.11 -5.42 -3.15
N PHE A 75 -1.83 -4.32 -2.97
CA PHE A 75 -2.42 -3.90 -1.71
C PHE A 75 -3.92 -3.81 -1.83
N THR A 76 -4.61 -4.00 -0.70
CA THR A 76 -6.03 -3.71 -0.59
C THR A 76 -6.30 -2.71 0.52
N THR A 77 -7.27 -1.82 0.31
CA THR A 77 -7.81 -0.96 1.37
C THR A 77 -8.85 -1.68 2.23
N GLU A 78 -9.28 -2.87 1.81
CA GLU A 78 -10.20 -3.69 2.59
C GLU A 78 -9.51 -4.19 3.86
N ARG A 79 -10.19 -4.00 4.99
CA ARG A 79 -9.76 -4.54 6.27
C ARG A 79 -9.74 -6.05 6.19
N ARG A 80 -8.56 -6.67 6.21
CA ARG A 80 -8.44 -8.12 6.42
C ARG A 80 -8.53 -8.42 7.91
N PRO A 81 -9.57 -9.13 8.39
CA PRO A 81 -9.62 -9.57 9.77
C PRO A 81 -8.47 -10.55 10.01
N GLN A 82 -7.42 -10.08 10.69
CA GLN A 82 -6.36 -10.95 11.17
C GLN A 82 -6.85 -11.57 12.48
N ALA A 83 -6.84 -12.89 12.58
CA ALA A 83 -7.09 -13.54 13.86
C ALA A 83 -6.04 -13.03 14.86
N LEU A 84 -6.51 -12.41 15.94
CA LEU A 84 -5.63 -12.00 17.03
C LEU A 84 -5.17 -13.26 17.75
N ASN A 85 -4.05 -13.84 17.32
CA ASN A 85 -3.42 -14.95 18.02
C ASN A 85 -2.59 -14.38 19.17
N TRP A 86 -3.22 -14.15 20.31
CA TRP A 86 -2.57 -13.60 21.51
C TRP A 86 -1.80 -14.64 22.34
N TYR A 87 -1.31 -15.70 21.71
CA TYR A 87 -0.55 -16.75 22.40
C TYR A 87 0.65 -17.19 21.56
N LEU A 88 1.85 -16.95 22.08
CA LEU A 88 2.89 -17.94 22.44
C LEU A 88 4.18 -17.22 22.86
#